data_AF-A0A0B1YBH5-F1
#
_entry.id   AF-A0A0B1YBH5-F1
#
_cell.length_a   1.000
_cell.length_b   1.000
_cell.length_c   1.000
_cell.angle_alpha   90.00
_cell.angle_beta   90.00
_cell.angle_gamma   90.00
#
_symmetry.space_group_name_H-M   'P 1'
#
loop_
_entity.id
_entity.type
_entity.pdbx_description
1 polymer ?
#
loop_
_entity_poly.entity_id
_entity_poly.type
_entity_poly.pdbx_seq_one_letter_code
_entity_poly.pdbx_strand_id
1 'polypeptide(L)'
;MQIAFGKHDGKSSEEVFLRHGSYVKWVLGQANAGSSLSLLRKDFENLITKFDAKPTLKPCHHCTEEATLVTAYWNSDSSLYAWCNDCDPYSAGADKGKLYVLHKVQDAFKHVELRCGGKQGGYDRIVRALARSKGLPVRVSAAAAKQFFA
;
A
#
# COMPACT_ATOMS: atom_id res chain seq x y z
N MET A 1 -2.30 -17.19 -1.33
CA MET A 1 -1.60 -18.50 -1.56
C MET A 1 -0.47 -18.69 -0.54
N GLN A 2 0.10 -19.90 -0.35
CA GLN A 2 1.34 -20.09 0.44
C GLN A 2 2.56 -20.06 -0.48
N ILE A 3 3.59 -19.31 -0.10
CA ILE A 3 4.87 -19.25 -0.82
C ILE A 3 5.72 -20.44 -0.38
N ALA A 4 6.22 -21.20 -1.34
CA ALA A 4 6.98 -22.44 -1.13
C ALA A 4 8.46 -22.31 -1.58
N PHE A 5 8.99 -21.09 -1.65
CA PHE A 5 10.34 -20.82 -2.16
C PHE A 5 10.91 -19.49 -1.66
N GLY A 6 12.25 -19.39 -1.69
CA GLY A 6 12.98 -18.15 -1.43
C GLY A 6 12.85 -17.63 0.01
N LYS A 7 13.14 -16.34 0.20
CA LYS A 7 13.20 -15.69 1.53
C LYS A 7 11.87 -15.72 2.30
N HIS A 8 10.76 -15.86 1.61
CA HIS A 8 9.42 -15.82 2.20
C HIS A 8 8.73 -17.18 2.20
N ASP A 9 9.50 -18.27 2.08
CA ASP A 9 9.01 -19.63 2.22
C ASP A 9 8.21 -19.82 3.52
N GLY A 10 7.11 -20.57 3.43
CA GLY A 10 6.17 -20.82 4.53
C GLY A 10 5.17 -19.69 4.79
N LYS A 11 5.34 -18.50 4.21
CA LYS A 11 4.42 -17.36 4.42
C LYS A 11 3.29 -17.35 3.41
N SER A 12 2.18 -16.71 3.79
CA SER A 12 1.11 -16.42 2.83
C SER A 12 1.46 -15.19 1.98
N SER A 13 1.00 -15.17 0.73
CA SER A 13 1.19 -14.03 -0.16
C SER A 13 0.51 -12.77 0.37
N GLU A 14 -0.64 -12.90 1.07
CA GLU A 14 -1.34 -11.80 1.73
C GLU A 14 -0.48 -11.17 2.83
N GLU A 15 0.16 -11.99 3.67
CA GLU A 15 1.09 -11.50 4.70
C GLU A 15 2.26 -10.76 4.05
N VAL A 16 2.85 -11.37 3.02
CA VAL A 16 4.01 -10.80 2.32
C VAL A 16 3.64 -9.50 1.64
N PHE A 17 2.45 -9.43 1.03
CA PHE A 17 1.96 -8.23 0.39
C PHE A 17 1.89 -7.04 1.37
N LEU A 18 1.31 -7.25 2.55
CA LEU A 18 1.10 -6.19 3.54
C LEU A 18 2.37 -5.78 4.30
N ARG A 19 3.39 -6.65 4.31
CA ARG A 19 4.60 -6.46 5.12
C ARG A 19 5.85 -6.14 4.32
N HIS A 20 5.91 -6.59 3.07
CA HIS A 20 7.11 -6.60 2.24
C HIS A 20 6.82 -5.98 0.87
N GLY A 21 6.32 -4.73 0.85
CA GLY A 21 5.99 -4.01 -0.38
C GLY A 21 7.16 -3.90 -1.36
N SER A 22 8.40 -3.84 -0.86
CA SER A 22 9.60 -3.90 -1.71
C SER A 22 9.74 -5.23 -2.47
N TYR A 23 9.43 -6.35 -1.81
CA TYR A 23 9.43 -7.66 -2.44
C TYR A 23 8.31 -7.80 -3.46
N VAL A 24 7.11 -7.30 -3.14
CA VAL A 24 5.99 -7.24 -4.10
C VAL A 24 6.40 -6.48 -5.37
N LYS A 25 6.95 -5.26 -5.24
CA LYS A 25 7.45 -4.48 -6.38
C LYS A 25 8.47 -5.27 -7.20
N TRP A 26 9.40 -5.95 -6.53
CA TRP A 26 10.41 -6.76 -7.22
C TRP A 26 9.80 -7.93 -8.00
N VAL A 27 8.88 -8.69 -7.41
CA VAL A 27 8.20 -9.82 -8.07
C VAL A 27 7.41 -9.36 -9.29
N LEU A 28 6.67 -8.25 -9.18
CA LEU A 28 5.92 -7.67 -10.31
C LEU A 28 6.83 -7.24 -11.47
N GLY A 29 8.09 -6.90 -11.18
CA GLY A 29 9.10 -6.55 -12.18
C GLY A 29 9.73 -7.74 -12.90
N GLN A 30 9.46 -8.98 -12.50
CA GLN A 30 10.04 -10.17 -13.14
C GLN A 30 9.16 -10.64 -14.31
N ALA A 31 9.55 -10.32 -15.55
CA ALA A 31 8.81 -10.68 -16.76
C ALA A 31 9.03 -12.14 -17.22
N ASN A 32 10.19 -12.72 -16.97
CA ASN A 32 10.60 -14.03 -17.49
C ASN A 32 10.97 -15.01 -16.36
N ALA A 33 10.09 -15.11 -15.38
CA ALA A 33 10.33 -15.93 -14.19
C ALA A 33 9.93 -17.40 -14.40
N GLY A 34 10.58 -18.32 -13.67
CA GLY A 34 10.15 -19.71 -13.57
C GLY A 34 8.70 -19.85 -13.08
N SER A 35 8.10 -21.03 -13.27
CA SER A 35 6.67 -21.28 -13.04
C SER A 35 6.16 -20.79 -11.67
N SER A 36 6.85 -21.11 -10.58
CA SER A 36 6.44 -20.73 -9.23
C SER A 36 6.43 -19.21 -8.99
N LEU A 37 7.40 -18.49 -9.54
CA LEU A 37 7.50 -17.05 -9.38
C LEU A 37 6.49 -16.32 -10.29
N SER A 38 6.20 -16.87 -11.47
CA SER A 38 5.11 -16.40 -12.33
C SER A 38 3.73 -16.57 -11.68
N LEU A 39 3.48 -17.68 -10.97
CA LEU A 39 2.26 -17.88 -10.19
C LEU A 39 2.14 -16.86 -9.05
N LEU A 40 3.22 -16.63 -8.30
CA LEU A 40 3.24 -15.63 -7.24
C LEU A 40 2.99 -14.21 -7.76
N ARG A 41 3.57 -13.86 -8.91
CA ARG A 41 3.31 -12.58 -9.57
C ARG A 41 1.83 -12.40 -9.87
N LYS A 42 1.18 -13.39 -10.49
CA LYS A 42 -0.27 -13.36 -10.79
C LYS A 42 -1.10 -13.22 -9.52
N ASP A 43 -0.73 -13.90 -8.44
CA ASP A 43 -1.40 -13.75 -7.15
C ASP A 43 -1.24 -12.34 -6.57
N PHE A 44 -0.05 -11.73 -6.67
CA PHE A 44 0.12 -10.33 -6.29
C PHE A 44 -0.67 -9.36 -7.15
N GLU A 45 -0.77 -9.56 -8.47
CA GLU A 45 -1.62 -8.75 -9.34
C GLU A 45 -3.10 -8.82 -8.91
N ASN A 46 -3.58 -10.01 -8.54
CA ASN A 46 -4.92 -10.19 -7.97
C ASN A 46 -5.07 -9.48 -6.61
N LEU A 47 -4.07 -9.55 -5.73
CA LEU A 47 -4.08 -8.87 -4.44
C LEU A 47 -4.06 -7.34 -4.59
N ILE A 48 -3.33 -6.78 -5.56
CA ILE A 48 -3.39 -5.35 -5.89
C ILE A 48 -4.80 -4.95 -6.28
N THR A 49 -5.45 -5.74 -7.13
CA THR A 49 -6.82 -5.45 -7.57
C THR A 49 -7.79 -5.40 -6.39
N LYS A 50 -7.70 -6.38 -5.48
CA LYS A 50 -8.48 -6.41 -4.24
C LYS A 50 -8.12 -5.26 -3.29
N PHE A 51 -6.85 -4.88 -3.22
CA PHE A 51 -6.37 -3.81 -2.35
C PHE A 51 -6.88 -2.44 -2.82
N ASP A 52 -6.74 -2.17 -4.11
CA ASP A 52 -7.10 -0.90 -4.72
C ASP A 52 -8.62 -0.69 -4.69
N ALA A 53 -9.41 -1.76 -4.81
CA ALA A 53 -10.87 -1.71 -4.70
C ALA A 53 -11.41 -1.40 -3.28
N LYS A 54 -10.59 -1.55 -2.22
CA LYS A 54 -11.05 -1.28 -0.85
C LYS A 54 -11.20 0.22 -0.58
N PRO A 55 -12.31 0.67 0.04
CA PRO A 55 -12.48 2.07 0.42
C PRO A 55 -11.48 2.49 1.49
N THR A 56 -11.23 3.79 1.58
CA THR A 56 -10.51 4.36 2.72
C THR A 56 -11.49 4.48 3.88
N LEU A 57 -11.16 3.89 5.03
CA LEU A 57 -12.02 3.86 6.21
C LEU A 57 -11.64 4.92 7.25
N LYS A 58 -10.63 5.74 6.96
CA LYS A 58 -10.26 6.86 7.83
C LYS A 58 -11.17 8.05 7.56
N PRO A 59 -11.60 8.79 8.60
CA PRO A 59 -12.30 10.04 8.42
C PRO A 59 -11.40 11.08 7.75
N CYS A 60 -12.01 12.03 7.04
CA CYS A 60 -11.33 13.17 6.46
C CYS A 60 -10.60 13.95 7.55
N HIS A 61 -9.35 14.30 7.26
CA HIS A 61 -8.46 15.00 8.19
C HIS A 61 -9.00 16.38 8.62
N HIS A 62 -9.83 17.02 7.79
CA HIS A 62 -10.34 18.36 8.03
C HIS A 62 -11.78 18.37 8.56
N CYS A 63 -12.73 17.73 7.86
CA CYS A 63 -14.15 17.79 8.20
C CYS A 63 -14.71 16.53 8.87
N THR A 64 -13.91 15.48 9.06
CA THR A 64 -14.29 14.18 9.65
C THR A 64 -15.26 13.30 8.87
N GLU A 65 -15.80 13.78 7.74
CA GLU A 65 -16.61 12.98 6.80
C GLU A 65 -15.84 11.80 6.18
N GLU A 66 -16.52 10.91 5.46
CA GLU A 66 -15.89 9.77 4.80
C GLU A 66 -14.82 10.22 3.79
N ALA A 67 -13.58 9.74 3.96
CA ALA A 67 -12.49 10.06 3.04
C ALA A 67 -12.52 9.19 1.79
N THR A 68 -12.30 9.82 0.64
CA THR A 68 -12.27 9.18 -0.68
C THR A 68 -10.86 9.02 -1.22
N LEU A 69 -9.89 9.77 -0.70
CA LEU A 69 -8.50 9.73 -1.11
C LEU A 69 -7.54 9.82 0.07
N VAL A 70 -6.29 9.42 -0.18
CA VAL A 70 -5.20 9.53 0.79
C VAL A 70 -4.04 10.27 0.13
N THR A 71 -3.41 11.18 0.87
CA THR A 71 -2.18 11.86 0.44
C THR A 71 -1.01 11.58 1.37
N ALA A 72 0.20 11.78 0.84
CA ALA A 72 1.45 11.76 1.59
C ALA A 72 2.28 13.00 1.24
N TYR A 73 3.00 13.52 2.23
CA TYR A 73 4.04 14.52 1.98
C TYR A 73 5.27 13.90 1.34
N TRP A 74 6.03 14.71 0.61
CA TRP A 74 7.39 14.35 0.20
C TRP A 74 8.22 13.94 1.41
N ASN A 75 9.12 12.97 1.22
CA ASN A 75 9.92 12.33 2.26
C ASN A 75 9.12 11.61 3.37
N SER A 76 7.78 11.49 3.24
CA SER A 76 6.95 10.69 4.13
C SER A 76 6.48 9.42 3.43
N ASP A 77 6.96 8.27 3.89
CA ASP A 77 6.55 6.96 3.40
C ASP A 77 5.63 6.20 4.38
N SER A 78 5.10 6.89 5.39
CA SER A 78 4.26 6.26 6.43
C SER A 78 3.20 7.17 7.04
N SER A 79 3.43 8.49 7.08
CA SER A 79 2.42 9.46 7.53
C SER A 79 1.52 9.84 6.37
N LEU A 80 0.28 9.35 6.44
CA LEU A 80 -0.76 9.51 5.43
C LEU A 80 -1.93 10.32 5.96
N TYR A 81 -2.51 11.16 5.10
CA TYR A 81 -3.63 12.03 5.42
C TYR A 81 -4.82 11.68 4.53
N ALA A 82 -5.97 11.41 5.14
CA ALA A 82 -7.18 11.04 4.42
C ALA A 82 -8.02 12.29 4.14
N TRP A 83 -8.60 12.40 2.94
CA TRP A 83 -9.38 13.56 2.51
C TRP A 83 -10.66 13.12 1.83
N CYS A 84 -11.77 13.83 2.07
CA CYS A 84 -12.96 13.74 1.24
C CYS A 84 -12.80 14.60 -0.02
N ASN A 85 -13.73 14.47 -0.97
CA ASN A 85 -13.68 15.22 -2.22
C ASN A 85 -13.92 16.73 -2.04
N ASP A 86 -14.57 17.14 -0.95
CA ASP A 86 -14.96 18.54 -0.72
C ASP A 86 -13.88 19.35 0.01
N CYS A 87 -12.96 18.68 0.70
CA CYS A 87 -11.87 19.34 1.42
C CYS A 87 -10.64 19.48 0.52
N ASP A 88 -10.30 20.72 0.17
CA ASP A 88 -8.99 21.03 -0.41
C ASP A 88 -7.90 20.98 0.68
N PRO A 89 -6.91 20.07 0.57
CA PRO A 89 -5.82 19.97 1.53
C PRO A 89 -5.05 21.29 1.72
N TYR A 90 -4.88 22.07 0.66
CA TYR A 90 -4.08 23.29 0.71
C TYR A 90 -4.81 24.44 1.41
N SER A 91 -6.13 24.54 1.19
CA SER A 91 -6.99 25.45 1.94
C SER A 91 -7.04 25.08 3.44
N ALA A 92 -6.87 23.80 3.77
CA ALA A 92 -6.76 23.30 5.15
C ALA A 92 -5.36 23.47 5.78
N GLY A 93 -4.42 24.16 5.10
CA GLY A 93 -3.10 24.51 5.64
C GLY A 93 -1.97 23.56 5.22
N ALA A 94 -2.19 22.65 4.28
CA ALA A 94 -1.09 21.81 3.78
C ALA A 94 -0.06 22.62 2.98
N ASP A 95 1.23 22.25 3.11
CA ASP A 95 2.29 22.82 2.28
C ASP A 95 2.00 22.67 0.78
N LYS A 96 1.79 23.81 0.09
CA LYS A 96 1.50 23.87 -1.34
C LYS A 96 2.52 23.09 -2.16
N GLY A 97 2.03 22.18 -3.02
CA GLY A 97 2.83 21.39 -3.95
C GLY A 97 3.62 20.23 -3.35
N LYS A 98 3.53 19.99 -2.03
CA LYS A 98 4.28 18.90 -1.36
C LYS A 98 3.46 17.63 -1.13
N LEU A 99 2.17 17.62 -1.46
CA LEU A 99 1.33 16.44 -1.35
C LEU A 99 1.34 15.61 -2.64
N TYR A 100 1.35 14.29 -2.45
CA TYR A 100 1.16 13.31 -3.52
C TYR A 100 -0.07 12.46 -3.20
N VAL A 101 -0.95 12.28 -4.19
CA VAL A 101 -2.19 11.50 -4.03
C VAL A 101 -1.92 10.02 -4.27
N LEU A 102 -2.47 9.17 -3.40
CA LEU A 102 -2.27 7.73 -3.39
C LEU A 102 -3.62 7.03 -3.61
N HIS A 103 -4.00 6.82 -4.87
CA HIS A 103 -5.22 6.07 -5.19
C HIS A 103 -4.96 4.57 -5.22
N LYS A 104 -3.82 4.18 -5.78
CA LYS A 104 -3.43 2.78 -6.05
C LYS A 104 -2.12 2.41 -5.38
N VAL A 105 -1.87 1.12 -5.24
CA VAL A 105 -0.55 0.59 -4.82
C VAL A 105 0.58 1.12 -5.71
N GLN A 106 0.32 1.26 -7.02
CA GLN A 106 1.30 1.81 -7.96
C GLN A 106 1.68 3.26 -7.63
N ASP A 107 0.74 4.07 -7.14
CA ASP A 107 0.99 5.45 -6.73
C ASP A 107 1.87 5.49 -5.48
N ALA A 108 1.64 4.57 -4.54
CA ALA A 108 2.48 4.40 -3.36
C ALA A 108 3.92 4.01 -3.72
N PHE A 109 4.10 3.11 -4.70
CA PHE A 109 5.44 2.75 -5.19
C PHE A 109 6.13 3.93 -5.88
N LYS A 110 5.42 4.65 -6.76
CA LYS A 110 5.95 5.86 -7.41
C LYS A 110 6.32 6.94 -6.41
N HIS A 111 5.48 7.14 -5.39
CA HIS A 111 5.76 8.09 -4.31
C HIS A 111 7.06 7.76 -3.57
N VAL A 112 7.25 6.49 -3.20
CA VAL A 112 8.49 6.08 -2.53
C VAL A 112 9.70 6.28 -3.44
N GLU A 113 9.59 5.88 -4.71
CA GLU A 113 10.66 5.96 -5.70
C GLU A 113 11.07 7.40 -6.01
N LEU A 114 10.08 8.28 -6.25
CA LEU A 114 10.31 9.64 -6.74
C LEU A 114 10.40 10.70 -5.63
N ARG A 115 9.88 10.42 -4.43
CA ARG A 115 9.69 11.41 -3.36
C ARG A 115 10.23 10.98 -2.00
N CYS A 116 10.63 9.72 -1.81
CA CYS A 116 11.16 9.22 -0.52
C CYS A 116 12.52 8.50 -0.66
N GLY A 117 13.21 8.67 -1.80
CA GLY A 117 14.54 8.12 -2.03
C GLY A 117 14.60 6.61 -2.34
N GLY A 118 13.45 5.96 -2.60
CA GLY A 118 13.42 4.62 -3.20
C GLY A 118 13.97 3.47 -2.34
N LYS A 119 14.07 3.62 -1.02
CA LYS A 119 14.62 2.58 -0.13
C LYS A 119 13.62 1.45 0.10
N GLN A 120 14.11 0.21 0.25
CA GLN A 120 13.29 -0.98 0.52
C GLN A 120 12.28 -0.77 1.65
N GLY A 121 12.75 -0.26 2.80
CA GLY A 121 11.89 0.01 3.95
C GLY A 121 10.78 1.04 3.70
N GLY A 122 10.93 1.92 2.72
CA GLY A 122 9.88 2.87 2.34
C GLY A 122 8.70 2.21 1.66
N TYR A 123 8.95 1.26 0.75
CA TYR A 123 7.88 0.48 0.12
C TYR A 123 7.10 -0.36 1.14
N ASP A 124 7.82 -0.95 2.10
CA ASP A 124 7.21 -1.76 3.15
C ASP A 124 6.33 -0.90 4.08
N ARG A 125 6.79 0.31 4.42
CA ARG A 125 6.06 1.26 5.28
C ARG A 125 4.83 1.84 4.57
N ILE A 126 4.96 2.25 3.30
CA ILE A 126 3.86 2.93 2.60
C ILE A 126 2.69 1.97 2.34
N VAL A 127 2.97 0.72 1.96
CA VAL A 127 1.93 -0.29 1.75
C VAL A 127 1.20 -0.56 3.06
N ARG A 128 1.94 -0.68 4.17
CA ARG A 128 1.33 -0.90 5.48
C ARG A 128 0.51 0.30 5.95
N ALA A 129 0.99 1.52 5.71
CA ALA A 129 0.26 2.74 6.08
C ALA A 129 -1.06 2.87 5.28
N LEU A 130 -1.01 2.58 3.98
CA LEU A 130 -2.18 2.59 3.10
C LEU A 130 -3.15 1.44 3.46
N ALA A 131 -2.64 0.28 3.83
CA ALA A 131 -3.48 -0.83 4.29
C ALA A 131 -4.21 -0.46 5.58
N ARG A 132 -3.54 0.23 6.51
CA ARG A 132 -4.15 0.74 7.76
C ARG A 132 -5.21 1.79 7.49
N SER A 133 -5.05 2.65 6.48
CA SER A 133 -6.13 3.58 6.10
C SER A 133 -7.34 2.86 5.50
N LYS A 134 -7.15 1.65 4.99
CA LYS A 134 -8.20 0.74 4.47
C LYS A 134 -8.69 -0.28 5.50
N GLY A 135 -8.38 -0.10 6.80
CA GLY A 135 -8.91 -0.93 7.90
C GLY A 135 -8.01 -2.06 8.40
N LEU A 136 -6.76 -2.17 7.93
CA LEU A 136 -5.84 -3.17 8.47
C LEU A 136 -5.49 -2.86 9.95
N PRO A 137 -5.59 -3.83 10.88
CA PRO A 137 -5.20 -3.61 12.27
C PRO A 137 -3.70 -3.34 12.43
N VAL A 138 -3.32 -2.69 13.52
CA VAL A 138 -1.91 -2.34 13.82
C VAL A 138 -1.03 -3.60 13.89
N ARG A 139 -1.53 -4.66 14.54
CA ARG A 139 -0.90 -5.99 14.60
C ARG A 139 -1.48 -6.87 13.50
N VAL A 140 -0.63 -7.29 12.58
CA VAL A 140 -1.03 -8.10 11.42
C VAL A 140 -0.71 -9.58 11.67
N SER A 141 -1.66 -10.38 12.15
CA SER A 141 -1.48 -11.83 12.12
C SER A 141 -1.67 -12.37 10.70
N ALA A 142 -1.22 -13.60 10.42
CA ALA A 142 -1.50 -14.26 9.13
C ALA A 142 -3.03 -14.38 8.89
N ALA A 143 -3.81 -14.61 9.95
CA ALA A 143 -5.27 -14.62 9.88
C ALA A 143 -5.84 -13.24 9.51
N ALA A 144 -5.36 -12.17 10.15
CA ALA A 144 -5.78 -10.81 9.83
C ALA A 144 -5.41 -10.41 8.39
N ALA A 145 -4.24 -10.83 7.90
CA ALA A 145 -3.84 -10.62 6.51
C ALA A 145 -4.80 -11.30 5.53
N LYS A 146 -5.17 -12.57 5.79
CA LYS A 146 -6.16 -13.28 4.96
C LYS A 146 -7.52 -12.61 5.00
N GLN A 147 -8.03 -12.28 6.19
CA GLN A 147 -9.32 -11.60 6.36
C GLN A 147 -9.34 -10.24 5.67
N PHE A 148 -8.22 -9.50 5.69
CA PHE A 148 -8.11 -8.24 4.98
C PHE A 148 -8.37 -8.40 3.48
N PHE A 149 -7.98 -9.51 2.84
CA PHE A 149 -8.19 -9.79 1.40
C PHE A 149 -9.33 -10.76 1.07
N ALA A 150 -10.10 -11.16 2.09
CA ALA A 150 -11.29 -11.99 1.94
C ALA A 150 -12.48 -11.17 1.40
#